data_AF-A0A2T9YWM3-F1
#
_entry.id   AF-A0A2T9YWM3-F1
#
_cell.length_a   1.000
_cell.length_b   1.000
_cell.length_c   1.000
_cell.angle_alpha   90.00
_cell.angle_beta   90.00
_cell.angle_gamma   90.00
#
_symmetry.space_group_name_H-M   'P 1'
#
loop_
_entity.id
_entity.type
_entity.pdbx_description
1 polymer ?
#
loop_
_entity_poly.entity_id
_entity_poly.type
_entity_poly.pdbx_seq_one_letter_code
_entity_poly.pdbx_strand_id
1 'polypeptide(L)'
;MGGKGGFGSMLRAQGGKMSSKKITNFDSCRDLSGRRLATIKAADSISKSLELAEEVEQKKKERLKRKIEKGLKDYSNKKVFLDDAAFEKEISKNEKKTRKITQNGLIFNLLLFSQ
;
A
#
# COMPACT_ATOMS: atom_id res chain seq x y z
N MET A 1 -40.74 -40.74 4.95
CA MET A 1 -40.62 -39.34 4.50
C MET A 1 -41.02 -38.40 5.64
N GLY A 2 -40.04 -37.83 6.33
CA GLY A 2 -40.23 -36.73 7.28
C GLY A 2 -39.44 -35.53 6.75
N GLY A 3 -39.87 -34.28 6.81
CA GLY A 3 -41.01 -33.63 7.42
C GLY A 3 -40.87 -32.13 7.08
N LYS A 4 -41.90 -31.33 7.38
CA LYS A 4 -41.98 -29.88 7.10
C LYS A 4 -40.99 -29.04 7.95
N GLY A 5 -39.70 -29.34 7.90
CA GLY A 5 -38.66 -28.84 8.82
C GLY A 5 -37.90 -27.58 8.39
N GLY A 6 -38.23 -26.97 7.24
CA GLY A 6 -37.45 -25.87 6.68
C GLY A 6 -37.51 -24.57 7.49
N PHE A 7 -38.71 -24.12 7.87
CA PHE A 7 -38.88 -22.82 8.52
C PHE A 7 -38.45 -22.82 9.99
N GLY A 8 -38.83 -23.83 10.76
CA GLY A 8 -38.47 -23.92 12.18
C GLY A 8 -36.97 -24.13 12.42
N SER A 9 -36.27 -24.83 11.52
CA SER A 9 -34.81 -24.95 11.58
C SER A 9 -34.12 -23.63 11.24
N MET A 10 -34.63 -22.89 10.25
CA MET A 10 -34.13 -21.55 9.91
C MET A 10 -34.31 -20.56 11.06
N LEU A 11 -35.47 -20.55 11.72
CA LEU A 11 -35.73 -19.71 12.90
C LEU A 11 -34.80 -20.06 14.07
N ARG A 12 -34.60 -21.35 14.36
CA ARG A 12 -33.64 -21.77 15.41
C ARG A 12 -32.20 -21.37 15.07
N ALA A 13 -31.79 -21.53 13.81
CA ALA A 13 -30.46 -21.14 13.35
C ALA A 13 -30.25 -19.61 13.42
N GLN A 14 -31.25 -18.81 13.06
CA GLN A 14 -31.18 -17.35 13.16
C GLN A 14 -31.27 -16.87 14.61
N GLY A 15 -32.18 -17.42 15.41
CA GLY A 15 -32.32 -17.10 16.83
C GLY A 15 -31.07 -17.43 17.65
N GLY A 16 -30.40 -18.56 17.36
CA GLY A 16 -29.11 -18.89 17.96
C GLY A 16 -28.01 -17.88 17.61
N LYS A 17 -27.95 -17.43 16.35
CA LYS A 17 -27.01 -16.39 15.90
C LYS A 17 -27.27 -15.04 16.57
N MET A 18 -28.53 -14.65 16.72
CA MET A 18 -28.89 -13.39 17.37
C MET A 18 -28.61 -13.41 18.87
N SER A 19 -28.95 -14.50 19.56
CA SER A 19 -28.71 -14.66 21.00
C SER A 19 -27.23 -14.74 21.35
N SER A 20 -26.43 -15.39 20.50
CA SER A 20 -24.98 -15.50 20.70
C SER A 20 -24.20 -14.23 20.35
N LYS A 21 -24.77 -13.31 19.55
CA LYS A 21 -24.08 -12.12 19.10
C LYS A 21 -24.17 -11.03 20.17
N LYS A 22 -23.04 -10.75 20.83
CA LYS A 22 -22.94 -9.63 21.78
C LYS A 22 -23.25 -8.32 21.04
N ILE A 23 -24.21 -7.56 21.59
CA ILE A 23 -24.52 -6.22 21.10
C ILE A 23 -23.34 -5.32 21.44
N THR A 24 -22.82 -4.58 20.45
CA THR A 24 -21.70 -3.65 20.62
C THR A 24 -22.09 -2.19 20.43
N ASN A 25 -23.31 -1.93 19.96
CA ASN A 25 -23.82 -0.59 19.73
C ASN A 25 -24.64 -0.13 20.95
N PHE A 26 -23.95 0.52 21.89
CA PHE A 26 -24.54 1.09 23.11
C PHE A 26 -24.71 2.62 23.04
N ASP A 27 -24.45 3.22 21.89
CA ASP A 27 -24.34 4.69 21.76
C ASP A 27 -25.67 5.41 21.99
N SER A 28 -26.79 4.72 21.75
CA SER A 28 -28.15 5.20 22.00
C SER A 28 -28.56 5.20 23.47
N CYS A 29 -27.86 4.45 24.33
CA CYS A 29 -28.16 4.40 25.76
C CYS A 29 -27.88 5.75 26.42
N ARG A 30 -28.64 6.06 27.48
CA ARG A 30 -28.47 7.26 28.30
C ARG A 30 -27.83 6.93 29.64
N ASP A 31 -27.07 7.87 30.19
CA ASP A 31 -26.57 7.81 31.57
C ASP A 31 -27.67 8.22 32.57
N LEU A 32 -27.38 8.09 33.87
CA LEU A 32 -28.31 8.48 34.94
C LEU A 32 -28.60 9.99 34.96
N SER A 33 -27.79 10.80 34.28
CA SER A 33 -28.00 12.25 34.09
C SER A 33 -28.79 12.58 32.82
N GLY A 34 -29.18 11.57 32.02
CA GLY A 34 -29.94 11.74 30.77
C GLY A 34 -29.11 12.03 29.52
N ARG A 35 -27.77 12.11 29.61
CA ARG A 35 -26.87 12.29 28.46
C ARG A 35 -26.68 10.99 27.72
N ARG A 36 -26.49 11.04 26.39
CA ARG A 36 -26.25 9.84 25.59
C ARG A 36 -24.80 9.36 25.76
N LEU A 37 -24.57 8.05 25.73
CA LEU A 37 -23.20 7.50 25.76
C LEU A 37 -22.37 8.00 24.57
N ALA A 38 -23.00 8.22 23.41
CA ALA A 38 -22.35 8.83 22.24
C ALA A 38 -21.72 10.20 22.54
N THR A 39 -22.40 11.06 23.30
CA THR A 39 -21.91 12.43 23.58
C THR A 39 -20.73 12.40 24.54
N ILE A 40 -20.73 11.48 25.50
CA ILE A 40 -19.63 11.28 26.44
C ILE A 40 -18.40 10.77 25.68
N LYS A 41 -18.56 9.72 24.87
CA LYS A 41 -17.47 9.19 24.03
C LYS A 41 -16.90 10.24 23.07
N ALA A 42 -17.75 11.09 22.50
CA ALA A 42 -17.31 12.17 21.63
C ALA A 42 -16.43 13.17 22.40
N ALA A 43 -16.86 13.61 23.58
CA ALA A 43 -16.06 14.51 24.42
C ALA A 43 -14.70 13.88 24.80
N ASP A 44 -14.69 12.62 25.21
CA ASP A 44 -13.46 11.89 25.54
C ASP A 44 -12.53 11.73 24.33
N SER A 45 -13.10 11.55 23.13
CA SER A 45 -12.32 11.43 21.91
C SER A 45 -11.70 12.77 21.51
N ILE A 46 -12.40 13.88 21.75
CA ILE A 46 -11.93 15.24 21.48
C ILE A 46 -10.78 15.58 22.44
N SER A 47 -10.93 15.31 23.74
CA SER A 47 -9.87 15.56 24.72
C SER A 47 -8.59 14.78 24.39
N LYS A 48 -8.71 13.47 24.15
CA LYS A 48 -7.58 12.63 23.73
C LYS A 48 -6.93 13.11 22.44
N SER A 49 -7.73 13.58 21.48
CA SER A 49 -7.21 14.10 20.21
C SER A 49 -6.42 15.38 20.41
N LEU A 50 -6.84 16.26 21.32
CA LEU A 50 -6.13 17.48 21.68
C LEU A 50 -4.81 17.17 22.41
N GLU A 51 -4.83 16.24 23.37
CA GLU A 51 -3.62 15.78 24.07
C GLU A 51 -2.58 15.20 23.11
N LEU A 52 -3.03 14.38 22.15
CA LEU A 52 -2.16 13.75 21.16
C LEU A 52 -1.79 14.67 19.99
N ALA A 53 -2.46 15.81 19.82
CA ALA A 53 -2.27 16.68 18.66
C ALA A 53 -0.83 17.18 18.58
N GLU A 54 -0.25 17.59 19.70
CA GLU A 54 1.11 18.11 19.78
C GLU A 54 2.15 17.05 19.40
N GLU A 55 2.03 15.83 19.95
CA GLU A 55 2.91 14.72 19.60
C GLU A 55 2.82 14.36 18.11
N VAL A 56 1.59 14.33 17.58
CA VAL A 56 1.35 14.04 16.16
C VAL A 56 1.97 15.13 15.28
N GLU A 57 1.87 16.40 15.68
CA GLU A 57 2.49 17.52 14.96
C GLU A 57 4.02 17.43 14.99
N GLN A 58 4.61 17.13 16.15
CA GLN A 58 6.05 16.93 16.29
C GLN A 58 6.56 15.77 15.42
N LYS A 59 5.87 14.61 15.45
CA LYS A 59 6.18 13.45 14.60
C LYS A 59 6.07 13.80 13.11
N LYS A 60 5.07 14.58 12.71
CA LYS A 60 4.91 15.08 11.32
C LYS A 60 6.09 15.97 10.93
N LYS A 61 6.47 16.93 11.78
CA LYS A 61 7.62 17.83 11.56
C LYS A 61 8.92 17.04 11.43
N GLU A 62 9.15 16.07 12.30
CA GLU A 62 10.35 15.22 12.23
C GLU A 62 10.38 14.38 10.95
N ARG A 63 9.25 13.76 10.56
CA ARG A 63 9.15 13.01 9.31
C ARG A 63 9.41 13.89 8.09
N LEU A 64 8.93 15.13 8.10
CA LEU A 64 9.18 16.09 7.03
C LEU A 64 10.67 16.45 6.96
N LYS A 65 11.31 16.76 8.11
CA LYS A 65 12.76 17.03 8.18
C LYS A 65 13.58 15.87 7.63
N ARG A 66 13.29 14.63 8.04
CA ARG A 66 13.96 13.42 7.53
C ARG A 66 13.80 13.24 6.01
N LYS A 67 12.61 13.53 5.47
CA LYS A 67 12.37 13.46 4.02
C LYS A 67 13.19 14.50 3.26
N ILE A 68 13.24 15.74 3.77
CA ILE A 68 14.02 16.82 3.17
C ILE A 68 15.51 16.48 3.19
N GLU A 69 16.02 16.06 4.34
CA GLU A 69 17.43 15.66 4.52
C GLU A 69 17.81 14.53 3.56
N LYS A 70 16.97 13.49 3.46
CA LYS A 70 17.18 12.39 2.51
C LYS A 70 17.19 12.90 1.06
N GLY A 71 16.23 13.74 0.67
CA GLY A 71 16.15 14.29 -0.68
C GLY A 71 17.36 15.15 -1.05
N LEU A 72 17.88 15.94 -0.10
CA LEU A 72 19.10 16.74 -0.30
C LEU A 72 20.34 15.85 -0.48
N LYS A 73 20.47 14.77 0.31
CA LYS A 73 21.55 13.81 0.18
C LYS A 73 21.52 13.08 -1.16
N ASP A 74 20.33 12.69 -1.61
CA ASP A 74 20.14 12.02 -2.90
C ASP A 74 20.45 12.96 -4.08
N TYR A 75 20.11 14.26 -3.97
CA TYR A 75 20.43 15.27 -4.99
C TYR A 75 21.94 15.52 -5.12
N SER A 76 22.67 15.57 -4.00
CA SER A 76 24.14 15.70 -3.99
C SER A 76 24.84 14.62 -4.82
N ASN A 77 24.33 13.38 -4.78
CA ASN A 77 24.95 12.23 -5.43
C ASN A 77 24.58 12.09 -6.91
N LYS A 78 23.69 12.94 -7.45
CA LYS A 78 23.16 12.82 -8.81
C LYS A 78 23.55 13.98 -9.72
N LYS A 79 24.78 14.48 -9.61
CA LYS A 79 25.39 15.23 -10.72
C LYS A 79 25.88 14.25 -11.76
N VAL A 80 24.97 13.75 -12.60
CA VAL A 80 25.37 13.08 -13.84
C VAL A 80 25.72 14.21 -14.81
N PHE A 81 27.01 14.46 -14.98
CA PHE A 81 27.48 15.26 -16.11
C PHE A 81 27.32 14.37 -17.34
N LEU A 82 26.48 14.80 -18.30
CA LEU A 82 26.30 14.07 -19.54
C LEU A 82 27.58 14.26 -20.38
N ASP A 83 28.42 13.24 -20.43
CA ASP A 83 29.58 13.21 -21.31
C ASP A 83 29.18 12.60 -22.66
N ASP A 84 28.88 13.48 -23.61
CA ASP A 84 28.45 13.10 -24.95
C ASP A 84 29.48 12.17 -25.63
N ALA A 85 30.78 12.37 -25.40
CA ALA A 85 31.83 11.55 -26.00
C ALA A 85 31.88 10.12 -25.42
N ALA A 86 31.59 9.96 -24.13
CA ALA A 86 31.45 8.64 -23.53
C ALA A 86 30.21 7.90 -24.05
N PHE A 87 29.10 8.62 -24.22
CA PHE A 87 27.86 8.08 -24.77
C PHE A 87 28.01 7.62 -26.22
N GLU A 88 28.66 8.41 -27.08
CA GLU A 88 28.96 8.05 -28.47
C GLU A 88 29.84 6.80 -28.59
N LYS A 89 30.82 6.64 -27.68
CA LYS A 89 31.66 5.42 -27.63
C LYS A 89 30.85 4.19 -27.28
N GLU A 90 29.92 4.29 -26.34
CA GLU A 90 29.03 3.18 -25.98
C GLU A 90 28.07 2.81 -27.13
N ILE A 91 27.52 3.79 -27.85
CA ILE A 91 26.74 3.55 -29.07
C ILE A 91 27.59 2.79 -30.09
N SER A 92 28.79 3.28 -30.40
CA SER A 92 29.69 2.63 -31.38
C SER A 92 30.04 1.20 -31.00
N LYS A 93 30.28 0.93 -29.71
CA LYS A 93 30.52 -0.44 -29.21
C LYS A 93 29.29 -1.33 -29.41
N ASN A 94 28.11 -0.83 -29.06
CA ASN A 94 26.87 -1.57 -29.21
C ASN A 94 26.58 -1.88 -30.68
N GLU A 95 26.77 -0.93 -31.59
CA GLU A 95 26.63 -1.15 -33.03
C GLU A 95 27.61 -2.20 -33.56
N LYS A 96 28.87 -2.18 -33.13
CA LYS A 96 29.85 -3.20 -33.54
C LYS A 96 29.45 -4.58 -33.04
N LYS A 97 28.93 -4.68 -31.81
CA LYS A 97 28.47 -5.93 -31.22
C LYS A 97 27.27 -6.50 -31.97
N THR A 98 26.26 -5.67 -32.25
CA THR A 98 25.07 -6.11 -33.01
C THR A 98 25.45 -6.57 -34.41
N ARG A 99 26.29 -5.81 -35.12
CA ARG A 99 26.80 -6.19 -36.46
C ARG A 99 27.58 -7.51 -36.44
N LYS A 100 28.41 -7.75 -35.43
CA LYS A 100 29.16 -9.01 -35.32
C LYS A 100 28.24 -10.20 -35.09
N ILE A 101 27.21 -10.03 -34.25
CA ILE A 101 26.21 -11.08 -33.98
C ILE A 101 25.42 -11.39 -35.26
N THR A 102 24.95 -10.38 -35.98
CA THR A 102 24.18 -10.59 -37.22
C THR A 102 25.03 -11.23 -38.32
N GLN A 103 26.28 -10.82 -38.49
CA GLN A 103 27.21 -11.45 -39.44
C GLN A 103 27.47 -12.92 -39.09
N ASN A 104 27.75 -13.23 -37.82
CA ASN A 104 27.97 -14.60 -37.37
C ASN A 104 26.72 -15.47 -37.58
N GLY A 105 25.52 -14.93 -37.30
CA GLY A 105 24.26 -15.63 -37.52
C GLY A 105 23.99 -15.92 -38.99
N LEU A 106 24.29 -14.97 -39.89
CA LEU A 106 24.17 -15.16 -41.34
C LEU A 106 25.13 -16.24 -41.85
N ILE A 107 26.38 -16.22 -41.41
CA ILE A 107 27.40 -17.22 -41.80
C ILE A 107 26.97 -18.61 -41.33
N PHE A 108 26.51 -18.73 -40.08
CA PHE A 108 26.04 -20.00 -39.53
C PHE A 108 24.84 -20.57 -40.31
N ASN A 109 23.92 -19.70 -40.71
CA ASN A 109 22.75 -20.08 -41.51
C ASN A 109 23.17 -20.58 -42.92
N LEU A 110 24.07 -19.87 -43.59
CA LEU A 110 24.63 -20.30 -44.89
C LEU A 110 25.35 -21.65 -44.83
N LEU A 111 26.07 -21.93 -43.75
CA LEU A 111 26.76 -23.21 -43.53
C LEU A 111 25.79 -24.38 -43.34
N LEU A 112 24.68 -24.15 -42.64
CA LEU A 112 23.62 -25.15 -42.43
C LEU A 112 22.86 -25.51 -43.71
N PHE A 113 22.67 -24.56 -44.63
CA PHE A 113 22.01 -24.80 -45.92
C PHE A 113 22.92 -25.41 -46.99
N SER A 114 24.22 -25.55 -46.72
CA SER A 114 25.22 -26.11 -47.64
C SER A 114 25.65 -27.56 -47.32
N GLN A 115 25.07 -28.18 -46.28
CA GLN A 115 25.19 -29.61 -45.96
C GLN A 115 23.95 -30.36 -46.39
#